data_AF-Q3B233-F1
#
_entry.id   AF-Q3B233-F1
#
_cell.length_a   1.000
_cell.length_b   1.000
_cell.length_c   1.000
_cell.angle_alpha   90.00
_cell.angle_beta   90.00
_cell.angle_gamma   90.00
#
_symmetry.space_group_name_H-M   'P 1'
#
loop_
_entity.id
_entity.type
_entity.pdbx_description
1 polymer ?
#
loop_
_entity_poly.entity_id
_entity_poly.type
_entity_poly.pdbx_seq_one_letter_code
_entity_poly.pdbx_strand_id
1 'polypeptide(L)'
;MKKIINWRIFISLGLVTSFVMLLVSGTVLFIAPPGRVANWTGWQLLALSKSEWQDQHTIFGFTFALLSVFHLFVINWKAFVSYIKAKATSGLSHPLELVSILLLTILFGVGTAQHLQPFSAITTLGEQLKGSWESSIKQPPVAHAETMTLEELARQPSVGKSAEEILETLQKAGLKASSTSETLGEIARKSGISAEQAYKLLAPANKELQKEGFGRKTLLEVAEENGVSAASLQLALEAKGMKAEPSDSMRSIAESNGISVQELRQRLEEILR
;
A
#
# COMPACT_ATOMS: atom_id res chain seq x y z
N MET A 1 -35.54 -30.94 -29.80
CA MET A 1 -35.26 -29.60 -29.22
C MET A 1 -33.82 -29.23 -29.53
N LYS A 2 -33.55 -28.13 -30.25
CA LYS A 2 -32.17 -27.64 -30.45
C LYS A 2 -31.62 -27.22 -29.07
N LYS A 3 -30.43 -27.72 -28.69
CA LYS A 3 -29.76 -27.25 -27.48
C LYS A 3 -29.46 -25.76 -27.65
N ILE A 4 -30.02 -24.93 -26.77
CA ILE A 4 -29.89 -23.47 -26.81
C ILE A 4 -28.43 -23.03 -26.52
N ILE A 5 -27.69 -23.83 -25.75
CA ILE A 5 -26.29 -23.54 -25.37
C ILE A 5 -25.38 -24.69 -25.81
N ASN A 6 -24.29 -24.34 -26.49
CA ASN A 6 -23.19 -25.26 -26.75
C ASN A 6 -22.14 -25.14 -25.62
N TRP A 7 -22.19 -26.09 -24.68
CA TRP A 7 -21.29 -26.12 -23.51
C TRP A 7 -19.80 -26.14 -23.85
N ARG A 8 -19.40 -26.71 -25.00
CA ARG A 8 -17.99 -26.70 -25.42
C ARG A 8 -17.54 -25.29 -25.76
N ILE A 9 -18.33 -24.57 -26.56
CA ILE A 9 -18.05 -23.18 -26.94
C ILE A 9 -18.09 -22.29 -25.70
N PHE A 10 -19.09 -22.46 -24.84
CA PHE A 10 -19.24 -21.68 -23.61
C PHE A 10 -18.02 -21.80 -22.69
N ILE A 11 -17.57 -23.02 -22.40
CA ILE A 11 -16.42 -23.26 -21.53
C ILE A 11 -15.12 -22.74 -22.17
N SER A 12 -14.90 -23.00 -23.47
CA SER A 12 -13.69 -22.52 -24.15
C SER A 12 -13.63 -21.00 -24.23
N LEU A 13 -14.73 -20.33 -24.59
CA LEU A 13 -14.78 -18.87 -24.62
C LEU A 13 -14.63 -18.28 -23.23
N GLY A 14 -15.27 -18.88 -22.21
CA GLY A 14 -15.11 -18.49 -20.82
C GLY A 14 -13.66 -18.62 -20.32
N LEU A 15 -12.95 -19.68 -20.69
CA LEU A 15 -11.52 -19.82 -20.36
C LEU A 15 -10.67 -18.71 -20.98
N VAL A 16 -10.91 -18.38 -22.25
CA VAL A 16 -10.16 -17.31 -22.93
C VAL A 16 -10.44 -15.95 -22.30
N THR A 17 -11.71 -15.62 -22.03
CA THR A 17 -12.06 -14.34 -21.42
C THR A 17 -11.54 -14.23 -19.99
N SER A 18 -11.63 -15.30 -19.20
CA SER A 18 -11.05 -15.32 -17.85
C SER A 18 -9.52 -15.22 -17.88
N PHE A 19 -8.85 -15.86 -18.84
CA PHE A 19 -7.41 -15.74 -19.02
C PHE A 19 -6.99 -14.29 -19.35
N VAL A 20 -7.69 -13.63 -20.27
CA VAL A 20 -7.42 -12.21 -20.59
C VAL A 20 -7.59 -11.35 -19.35
N MET A 21 -8.66 -11.55 -18.57
CA MET A 21 -8.87 -10.78 -17.35
C MET A 21 -7.79 -11.04 -16.30
N LEU A 22 -7.34 -12.29 -16.14
CA LEU A 22 -6.23 -12.65 -15.26
C LEU A 22 -4.91 -11.98 -15.67
N LEU A 23 -4.63 -11.93 -16.98
CA LEU A 23 -3.43 -11.28 -17.51
C LEU A 23 -3.46 -9.77 -17.25
N VAL A 24 -4.58 -9.12 -17.55
CA VAL A 24 -4.76 -7.68 -17.32
C VAL A 24 -4.67 -7.37 -15.83
N SER A 25 -5.50 -8.01 -15.00
CA SER A 25 -5.51 -7.76 -13.55
C SER A 25 -4.19 -8.14 -12.88
N GLY A 26 -3.53 -9.23 -13.31
CA GLY A 26 -2.21 -9.60 -12.82
C GLY A 26 -1.14 -8.57 -13.16
N THR A 27 -1.17 -8.01 -14.36
CA THR A 27 -0.26 -6.92 -14.77
C THR A 27 -0.52 -5.66 -13.95
N VAL A 28 -1.79 -5.29 -13.75
CA VAL A 28 -2.17 -4.14 -12.92
C VAL A 28 -1.68 -4.33 -11.48
N LEU A 29 -1.89 -5.51 -10.88
CA LEU A 29 -1.46 -5.81 -9.53
C LEU A 29 0.07 -5.91 -9.39
N PHE A 30 0.77 -6.27 -10.48
CA PHE A 30 2.24 -6.28 -10.51
C PHE A 30 2.84 -4.88 -10.43
N ILE A 31 2.22 -3.89 -11.09
CA ILE A 31 2.68 -2.48 -11.08
C ILE A 31 2.08 -1.66 -9.93
N ALA A 32 0.97 -2.12 -9.33
CA ALA A 32 0.25 -1.38 -8.30
C ALA A 32 1.11 -1.12 -7.06
N PRO A 33 0.95 0.06 -6.42
CA PRO A 33 1.67 0.38 -5.19
C PRO A 33 1.38 -0.62 -4.05
N PRO A 34 2.21 -0.67 -2.99
CA PRO A 34 1.90 -1.39 -1.76
C PRO A 34 0.50 -1.03 -1.22
N GLY A 35 -0.16 -1.97 -0.52
CA GLY A 35 -1.55 -1.79 -0.07
C GLY A 35 -1.73 -0.53 0.79
N ARG A 36 -0.79 -0.27 1.70
CA ARG A 36 -0.75 0.95 2.53
C ARG A 36 -0.76 2.21 1.67
N VAL A 37 0.14 2.30 0.69
CA VAL A 37 0.25 3.45 -0.20
C VAL A 37 -1.02 3.61 -1.04
N ALA A 38 -1.52 2.51 -1.61
CA ALA A 38 -2.74 2.53 -2.43
C ALA A 38 -3.95 3.06 -1.66
N ASN A 39 -4.15 2.60 -0.41
CA ASN A 39 -5.27 3.01 0.42
C ASN A 39 -5.10 4.45 0.93
N TRP A 40 -3.87 4.82 1.30
CA TRP A 40 -3.55 6.16 1.78
C TRP A 40 -3.80 7.24 0.73
N THR A 41 -3.31 7.04 -0.49
CA THR A 41 -3.44 8.03 -1.58
C THR A 41 -4.74 7.91 -2.36
N GLY A 42 -5.55 6.88 -2.11
CA GLY A 42 -6.73 6.58 -2.92
C GLY A 42 -6.37 6.20 -4.37
N TRP A 43 -5.30 5.40 -4.53
CA TRP A 43 -4.85 4.98 -5.86
C TRP A 43 -5.94 4.23 -6.62
N GLN A 44 -6.14 4.63 -7.88
CA GLN A 44 -7.09 4.01 -8.80
C GLN A 44 -6.48 3.88 -10.19
N LEU A 45 -6.89 2.84 -10.90
CA LEU A 45 -6.59 2.64 -12.31
C LEU A 45 -7.87 2.17 -13.01
N LEU A 46 -8.27 2.86 -14.09
CA LEU A 46 -9.54 2.61 -14.81
C LEU A 46 -10.76 2.62 -13.86
N ALA A 47 -10.80 3.59 -12.94
CA ALA A 47 -11.85 3.77 -11.93
C ALA A 47 -11.99 2.63 -10.90
N LEU A 48 -11.05 1.69 -10.86
CA LEU A 48 -10.98 0.65 -9.83
C LEU A 48 -9.79 0.91 -8.91
N SER A 49 -10.04 0.80 -7.61
CA SER A 49 -9.02 0.76 -6.57
C SER A 49 -8.19 -0.51 -6.66
N LYS A 50 -7.04 -0.52 -5.96
CA LYS A 50 -6.20 -1.72 -5.88
C LYS A 50 -6.96 -2.94 -5.35
N SER A 51 -7.78 -2.77 -4.32
CA SER A 51 -8.59 -3.86 -3.76
C SER A 51 -9.59 -4.39 -4.77
N GLU A 52 -10.25 -3.52 -5.52
CA GLU A 52 -11.21 -3.96 -6.55
C GLU A 52 -10.50 -4.71 -7.69
N TRP A 53 -9.30 -4.29 -8.10
CA TRP A 53 -8.48 -5.06 -9.04
C TRP A 53 -8.08 -6.45 -8.50
N GLN A 54 -7.79 -6.53 -7.19
CA GLN A 54 -7.51 -7.80 -6.52
C GLN A 54 -8.74 -8.70 -6.48
N ASP A 55 -9.93 -8.15 -6.26
CA ASP A 55 -11.20 -8.88 -6.30
C ASP A 55 -11.47 -9.42 -7.70
N GLN A 56 -11.29 -8.59 -8.74
CA GLN A 56 -11.39 -9.04 -10.13
C GLN A 56 -10.43 -10.20 -10.40
N HIS A 57 -9.15 -10.07 -10.06
CA HIS A 57 -8.16 -11.13 -10.27
C HIS A 57 -8.56 -12.43 -9.57
N THR A 58 -9.04 -12.34 -8.33
CA THR A 58 -9.43 -13.50 -7.51
C THR A 58 -10.64 -14.22 -8.08
N ILE A 59 -11.71 -13.47 -8.40
CA ILE A 59 -12.95 -14.06 -8.94
C ILE A 59 -12.72 -14.66 -10.33
N PHE A 60 -11.97 -13.99 -11.20
CA PHE A 60 -11.63 -14.53 -12.51
C PHE A 60 -10.64 -15.71 -12.41
N GLY A 61 -9.75 -15.74 -11.42
CA GLY A 61 -8.89 -16.88 -11.10
C GLY A 61 -9.68 -18.11 -10.69
N PHE A 62 -10.63 -17.94 -9.76
CA PHE A 62 -11.54 -19.00 -9.37
C PHE A 62 -12.38 -19.49 -10.56
N THR A 63 -12.92 -18.57 -11.35
CA THR A 63 -13.69 -18.90 -12.57
C THR A 63 -12.85 -19.70 -13.56
N PHE A 64 -11.61 -19.27 -13.82
CA PHE A 64 -10.69 -19.95 -14.72
C PHE A 64 -10.36 -21.36 -14.23
N ALA A 65 -10.07 -21.53 -12.93
CA ALA A 65 -9.81 -22.83 -12.34
C ALA A 65 -11.03 -23.77 -12.47
N LEU A 66 -12.22 -23.28 -12.16
CA LEU A 66 -13.46 -24.05 -12.26
C LEU A 66 -13.75 -24.46 -13.72
N LEU A 67 -13.64 -23.53 -14.67
CA LEU A 67 -13.82 -23.83 -16.09
C LEU A 67 -12.74 -24.79 -16.61
N SER A 68 -11.51 -24.72 -16.09
CA SER A 68 -10.42 -25.64 -16.46
C SER A 68 -10.72 -27.07 -16.00
N VAL A 69 -11.27 -27.24 -14.80
CA VAL A 69 -11.76 -28.53 -14.29
C VAL A 69 -12.86 -29.06 -15.23
N PHE A 70 -13.87 -28.25 -15.57
CA PHE A 70 -14.92 -28.70 -16.51
C PHE A 70 -14.37 -29.02 -17.91
N HIS A 71 -13.40 -28.23 -18.38
CA HIS A 71 -12.76 -28.46 -19.66
C HIS A 71 -12.02 -29.81 -19.71
N LEU A 72 -11.31 -30.17 -18.64
CA LEU A 72 -10.62 -31.46 -18.55
C LEU A 72 -11.57 -32.63 -18.28
N PHE A 73 -12.42 -32.53 -17.26
CA PHE A 73 -13.21 -33.65 -16.72
C PHE A 73 -14.60 -33.83 -17.35
N VAL A 74 -15.14 -32.84 -18.07
CA VAL A 74 -16.44 -32.98 -18.74
C VAL A 74 -16.28 -33.03 -20.26
N ILE A 75 -15.49 -32.12 -20.84
CA ILE A 75 -15.35 -32.04 -22.30
C ILE A 75 -14.38 -33.09 -22.83
N ASN A 76 -13.25 -33.28 -22.14
CA ASN A 76 -12.11 -34.06 -22.63
C ASN A 76 -11.81 -35.34 -21.83
N TRP A 77 -12.65 -35.69 -20.85
CA TRP A 77 -12.38 -36.82 -19.95
C TRP A 77 -12.16 -38.15 -20.66
N LYS A 78 -12.96 -38.45 -21.69
CA LYS A 78 -12.78 -39.67 -22.47
C LYS A 78 -11.42 -39.71 -23.17
N ALA A 79 -10.97 -38.57 -23.72
CA ALA A 79 -9.66 -38.47 -24.35
C ALA A 79 -8.54 -38.60 -23.30
N PHE A 80 -8.70 -37.94 -22.15
CA PHE A 80 -7.76 -38.01 -21.03
C PHE A 80 -7.59 -39.44 -20.48
N VAL A 81 -8.69 -40.13 -20.17
CA VAL A 81 -8.66 -41.51 -19.67
C VAL A 81 -8.16 -42.49 -20.74
N SER A 82 -8.55 -42.30 -22.01
CA SER A 82 -8.02 -43.09 -23.12
C SER A 82 -6.51 -42.94 -23.23
N TYR A 83 -6.00 -41.70 -23.11
CA TYR A 83 -4.57 -41.41 -23.10
C TYR A 83 -3.88 -42.11 -21.93
N ILE A 84 -4.36 -41.98 -20.69
CA ILE A 84 -3.77 -42.66 -19.53
C ILE A 84 -3.80 -44.18 -19.69
N LYS A 85 -4.93 -44.77 -20.08
CA LYS A 85 -5.07 -46.23 -20.26
C LYS A 85 -4.14 -46.75 -21.35
N ALA A 86 -4.08 -46.08 -22.49
CA ALA A 86 -3.19 -46.45 -23.58
C ALA A 86 -1.72 -46.39 -23.13
N LYS A 87 -1.32 -45.36 -22.38
CA LYS A 87 0.06 -45.22 -21.90
C LYS A 87 0.41 -46.18 -20.75
N ALA A 88 -0.57 -46.58 -19.94
CA ALA A 88 -0.39 -47.61 -18.91
C ALA A 88 -0.14 -49.00 -19.50
N THR A 89 -0.73 -49.32 -20.66
CA THR A 89 -0.59 -50.63 -21.30
C THR A 89 0.51 -50.71 -22.37
N SER A 90 0.79 -49.61 -23.07
CA SER A 90 1.78 -49.57 -24.17
C SER A 90 3.07 -48.80 -23.85
N GLY A 91 3.21 -48.26 -22.64
CA GLY A 91 4.31 -47.38 -22.26
C GLY A 91 4.16 -45.94 -22.79
N LEU A 92 4.97 -45.02 -22.25
CA LEU A 92 5.00 -43.61 -22.69
C LEU A 92 5.57 -43.53 -24.12
N SER A 93 4.88 -42.85 -25.06
CA SER A 93 5.46 -42.64 -26.39
C SER A 93 6.48 -41.50 -26.45
N HIS A 94 6.41 -40.56 -25.50
CA HIS A 94 7.31 -39.39 -25.41
C HIS A 94 7.85 -39.21 -23.98
N PRO A 95 8.58 -40.19 -23.42
CA PRO A 95 9.08 -40.12 -22.05
C PRO A 95 10.04 -38.94 -21.84
N LEU A 96 10.81 -38.58 -22.88
CA LEU A 96 11.72 -37.43 -22.84
C LEU A 96 10.99 -36.11 -22.65
N GLU A 97 9.85 -35.90 -23.30
CA GLU A 97 9.05 -34.67 -23.15
C GLU A 97 8.50 -34.55 -21.72
N LEU A 98 8.00 -35.65 -21.16
CA LEU A 98 7.48 -35.68 -19.79
C LEU A 98 8.59 -35.46 -18.75
N VAL A 99 9.75 -36.09 -18.92
CA VAL A 99 10.93 -35.85 -18.08
C VAL A 99 11.39 -34.39 -18.22
N SER A 100 11.37 -33.83 -19.43
CA SER A 100 11.75 -32.44 -19.68
C SER A 100 10.82 -31.46 -18.99
N ILE A 101 9.49 -31.65 -19.08
CA ILE A 101 8.51 -30.81 -18.38
C ILE A 101 8.68 -30.92 -16.86
N LEU A 102 8.93 -32.13 -16.34
CA LEU A 102 9.17 -32.33 -14.90
C LEU A 102 10.46 -31.62 -14.45
N LEU A 103 11.55 -31.78 -15.20
CA LEU A 103 12.81 -31.10 -14.92
C LEU A 103 12.67 -29.58 -15.01
N LEU A 104 11.95 -29.05 -16.00
CA LEU A 104 11.65 -27.63 -16.12
C LEU A 104 10.82 -27.14 -14.93
N THR A 105 9.81 -27.91 -14.49
CA THR A 105 9.00 -27.56 -13.32
C THR A 105 9.86 -27.47 -12.06
N ILE A 106 10.74 -28.46 -11.85
CA ILE A 106 11.69 -28.47 -10.73
C ILE A 106 12.66 -27.30 -10.84
N LEU A 107 13.24 -27.08 -12.03
CA LEU A 107 14.18 -25.99 -12.29
C LEU A 107 13.56 -24.62 -11.98
N PHE A 108 12.33 -24.38 -12.43
CA PHE A 108 11.63 -23.11 -12.18
C PHE A 108 11.28 -22.95 -10.70
N GLY A 109 10.79 -24.01 -10.05
CA GLY A 109 10.47 -24.01 -8.62
C GLY A 109 11.70 -23.75 -7.75
N VAL A 110 12.78 -24.51 -7.95
CA VAL A 110 14.04 -24.38 -7.21
C VAL A 110 14.71 -23.04 -7.53
N GLY A 111 14.79 -22.67 -8.80
CA GLY A 111 15.39 -21.41 -9.23
C GLY A 111 14.71 -20.19 -8.62
N THR A 112 13.37 -20.20 -8.56
CA THR A 112 12.59 -19.13 -7.90
C THR A 112 12.80 -19.15 -6.38
N ALA A 113 12.72 -20.31 -5.74
CA ALA A 113 12.86 -20.44 -4.28
C ALA A 113 14.26 -20.07 -3.76
N GLN A 114 15.30 -20.29 -4.56
CA GLN A 114 16.68 -19.95 -4.24
C GLN A 114 17.11 -18.57 -4.79
N HIS A 115 16.15 -17.79 -5.33
CA HIS A 115 16.40 -16.46 -5.91
C HIS A 115 17.49 -16.43 -7.00
N LEU A 116 17.66 -17.53 -7.76
CA LEU A 116 18.67 -17.65 -8.81
C LEU A 116 18.27 -16.86 -10.07
N GLN A 117 19.26 -16.32 -10.79
CA GLN A 117 19.05 -15.73 -12.11
C GLN A 117 18.78 -16.83 -13.16
N PRO A 118 17.89 -16.60 -14.14
CA PRO A 118 17.12 -15.38 -14.40
C PRO A 118 15.78 -15.29 -13.62
N PHE A 119 15.45 -16.28 -12.79
CA PHE A 119 14.13 -16.39 -12.14
C PHE A 119 13.84 -15.25 -11.16
N SER A 120 14.86 -14.73 -10.46
CA SER A 120 14.70 -13.59 -9.56
C SER A 120 14.55 -12.24 -10.26
N ALA A 121 14.84 -12.13 -11.56
CA ALA A 121 14.77 -10.85 -12.27
C ALA A 121 13.36 -10.23 -12.24
N ILE A 122 12.32 -11.06 -12.42
CA ILE A 122 10.92 -10.59 -12.42
C ILE A 122 10.47 -10.17 -11.01
N THR A 123 10.86 -10.93 -9.98
CA THR A 123 10.47 -10.60 -8.60
C THR A 123 11.18 -9.34 -8.11
N THR A 124 12.47 -9.18 -8.42
CA THR A 124 13.23 -7.97 -8.09
C THR A 124 12.69 -6.74 -8.83
N LEU A 125 12.29 -6.86 -10.09
CA LEU A 125 11.60 -5.78 -10.81
C LEU A 125 10.31 -5.36 -10.09
N GLY A 126 9.51 -6.34 -9.66
CA GLY A 126 8.28 -6.07 -8.89
C GLY A 126 8.56 -5.34 -7.56
N GLU A 127 9.64 -5.70 -6.86
CA GLU A 127 10.07 -5.02 -5.63
C GLU A 127 10.55 -3.59 -5.89
N GLN A 128 11.34 -3.36 -6.94
CA GLN A 128 11.80 -2.03 -7.32
C GLN A 128 10.65 -1.10 -7.68
N LEU A 129 9.66 -1.60 -8.44
CA LEU A 129 8.45 -0.84 -8.75
C LEU A 129 7.70 -0.47 -7.47
N LYS A 130 7.50 -1.43 -6.55
CA LYS A 130 6.87 -1.17 -5.25
C LYS A 130 7.62 -0.14 -4.42
N GLY A 131 8.95 -0.23 -4.36
CA GLY A 131 9.79 0.73 -3.63
C GLY A 131 9.76 2.14 -4.21
N SER A 132 9.63 2.28 -5.53
CA SER A 132 9.52 3.60 -6.19
C SER A 132 8.28 4.40 -5.76
N TRP A 133 7.19 3.70 -5.39
CA TRP A 133 6.01 4.33 -4.84
C TRP A 133 6.24 4.85 -3.43
N GLU A 134 6.96 4.10 -2.59
CA GLU A 134 7.26 4.48 -1.21
C GLU A 134 8.24 5.66 -1.13
N SER A 135 9.18 5.79 -2.08
CA SER A 135 10.08 6.94 -2.15
C SER A 135 9.40 8.22 -2.63
N SER A 136 8.35 8.09 -3.45
CA SER A 136 7.69 9.22 -4.11
C SER A 136 6.54 9.80 -3.27
N ILE A 137 5.92 8.98 -2.41
CA ILE A 137 4.76 9.35 -1.60
C ILE A 137 5.19 9.56 -0.16
N LYS A 138 4.87 10.73 0.40
CA LYS A 138 5.12 11.02 1.81
C LYS A 138 4.39 10.01 2.67
N GLN A 139 5.14 9.25 3.48
CA GLN A 139 4.55 8.27 4.38
C GLN A 139 3.55 8.97 5.33
N PRO A 140 2.44 8.30 5.68
CA PRO A 140 1.51 8.84 6.64
C PRO A 140 2.25 9.04 7.98
N PRO A 141 2.07 10.18 8.68
CA PRO A 141 2.66 10.40 10.00
C PRO A 141 2.27 9.32 11.01
N VAL A 142 1.07 8.75 10.82
CA VAL A 142 0.55 7.60 11.56
C VAL A 142 0.42 6.42 10.61
N ALA A 143 1.11 5.32 10.90
CA ALA A 143 0.99 4.10 10.12
C ALA A 143 -0.47 3.60 10.11
N HIS A 144 -0.99 3.31 8.92
CA HIS A 144 -2.34 2.77 8.75
C HIS A 144 -3.47 3.69 9.28
N ALA A 145 -3.24 5.00 9.29
CA ALA A 145 -4.27 5.97 9.69
C ALA A 145 -5.56 5.83 8.87
N GLU A 146 -5.48 5.36 7.63
CA GLU A 146 -6.64 5.10 6.78
C GLU A 146 -7.58 4.01 7.32
N THR A 147 -7.08 3.09 8.14
CA THR A 147 -7.88 2.01 8.74
C THR A 147 -8.30 2.28 10.18
N MET A 148 -7.81 3.35 10.80
CA MET A 148 -8.13 3.70 12.18
C MET A 148 -9.49 4.40 12.26
N THR A 149 -10.27 4.08 13.29
CA THR A 149 -11.45 4.90 13.67
C THR A 149 -11.01 6.27 14.19
N LEU A 150 -11.91 7.25 14.27
CA LEU A 150 -11.56 8.54 14.84
C LEU A 150 -11.19 8.43 16.33
N GLU A 151 -11.72 7.46 17.08
CA GLU A 151 -11.28 7.20 18.46
C GLU A 151 -9.86 6.63 18.51
N GLU A 152 -9.52 5.72 17.60
CA GLU A 152 -8.17 5.17 17.51
C GLU A 152 -7.17 6.23 17.07
N LEU A 153 -7.58 7.10 16.15
CA LEU A 153 -6.79 8.21 15.64
C LEU A 153 -6.53 9.26 16.74
N ALA A 154 -7.53 9.56 17.58
CA ALA A 154 -7.39 10.46 18.73
C ALA A 154 -6.38 9.97 19.77
N ARG A 155 -6.16 8.65 19.86
CA ARG A 155 -5.14 8.07 20.75
C ARG A 155 -3.73 8.20 20.20
N GLN A 156 -3.57 8.59 18.94
CA GLN A 156 -2.25 8.76 18.34
C GLN A 156 -1.60 10.07 18.83
N PRO A 157 -0.36 10.03 19.35
CA PRO A 157 0.30 11.20 19.90
C PRO A 157 0.42 12.37 18.92
N SER A 158 0.49 12.10 17.62
CA SER A 158 0.65 13.09 16.55
C SER A 158 -0.61 13.87 16.19
N VAL A 159 -1.79 13.47 16.70
CA VAL A 159 -3.07 14.07 16.31
C VAL A 159 -3.51 15.14 17.29
N GLY A 160 -3.24 14.96 18.59
CA GLY A 160 -3.41 15.98 19.63
C GLY A 160 -4.83 16.52 19.80
N LYS A 161 -5.86 15.78 19.36
CA LYS A 161 -7.28 16.15 19.39
C LYS A 161 -8.13 14.98 19.89
N SER A 162 -9.24 15.25 20.58
CA SER A 162 -10.23 14.24 20.93
C SER A 162 -10.94 13.69 19.68
N ALA A 163 -11.59 12.54 19.81
CA ALA A 163 -12.33 11.93 18.70
C ALA A 163 -13.46 12.85 18.21
N GLU A 164 -14.11 13.57 19.13
CA GLU A 164 -15.18 14.53 18.87
C GLU A 164 -14.64 15.78 18.15
N GLU A 165 -13.48 16.30 18.57
CA GLU A 165 -12.82 17.44 17.89
C GLU A 165 -12.38 17.08 16.47
N ILE A 166 -11.90 15.85 16.26
CA ILE A 166 -11.57 15.31 14.94
C ILE A 166 -12.84 15.25 14.09
N LEU A 167 -13.91 14.66 14.60
CA LEU A 167 -15.20 14.55 13.91
C LEU A 167 -15.73 15.93 13.50
N GLU A 168 -15.74 16.89 14.42
CA GLU A 168 -16.19 18.25 14.17
C GLU A 168 -15.31 18.96 13.13
N THR A 169 -13.99 18.76 13.18
CA THR A 169 -13.04 19.32 12.19
C THR A 169 -13.35 18.81 10.78
N LEU A 170 -13.59 17.50 10.63
CA LEU A 170 -13.91 16.89 9.34
C LEU A 170 -15.26 17.39 8.81
N GLN A 171 -16.28 17.48 9.66
CA GLN A 171 -17.60 18.00 9.30
C GLN A 171 -17.53 19.48 8.89
N LYS A 172 -16.80 20.32 9.62
CA LYS A 172 -16.56 21.74 9.27
C LYS A 172 -15.83 21.88 7.93
N ALA A 173 -14.95 20.93 7.60
CA ALA A 173 -14.29 20.87 6.30
C ALA A 173 -15.18 20.32 5.17
N GLY A 174 -16.45 20.00 5.45
CA GLY A 174 -17.43 19.53 4.45
C GLY A 174 -17.37 18.02 4.18
N LEU A 175 -16.68 17.24 5.02
CA LEU A 175 -16.62 15.78 4.89
C LEU A 175 -17.86 15.11 5.49
N LYS A 176 -18.27 14.01 4.87
CA LYS A 176 -19.44 13.21 5.28
C LYS A 176 -19.08 12.25 6.43
N ALA A 177 -18.67 12.81 7.56
CA ALA A 177 -18.39 12.06 8.79
C ALA A 177 -19.62 12.08 9.71
N SER A 178 -20.09 10.91 10.15
CA SER A 178 -21.33 10.77 10.95
C SER A 178 -21.07 10.30 12.38
N SER A 179 -19.99 9.55 12.61
CA SER A 179 -19.62 8.99 13.92
C SER A 179 -18.12 8.97 14.13
N THR A 180 -17.68 8.99 15.38
CA THR A 180 -16.29 8.76 15.77
C THR A 180 -15.82 7.35 15.43
N SER A 181 -16.74 6.37 15.41
CA SER A 181 -16.44 4.96 15.14
C SER A 181 -16.16 4.63 13.68
N GLU A 182 -16.34 5.59 12.78
CA GLU A 182 -15.99 5.43 11.37
C GLU A 182 -14.49 5.59 11.15
N THR A 183 -13.96 4.85 10.19
CA THR A 183 -12.55 4.98 9.83
C THR A 183 -12.29 6.22 8.99
N LEU A 184 -11.07 6.78 9.10
CA LEU A 184 -10.67 7.93 8.28
C LEU A 184 -10.79 7.63 6.77
N GLY A 185 -10.43 6.41 6.36
CA GLY A 185 -10.55 5.95 4.98
C GLY A 185 -12.01 5.86 4.50
N GLU A 186 -12.94 5.41 5.34
CA GLU A 186 -14.37 5.38 4.99
C GLU A 186 -14.95 6.78 4.80
N ILE A 187 -14.62 7.70 5.71
CA ILE A 187 -15.05 9.10 5.64
C ILE A 187 -14.50 9.76 4.36
N ALA A 188 -13.21 9.55 4.07
CA ALA A 188 -12.56 10.07 2.88
C ALA A 188 -13.24 9.55 1.60
N ARG A 189 -13.50 8.23 1.54
CA ARG A 189 -14.19 7.60 0.41
C ARG A 189 -15.60 8.13 0.20
N LYS A 190 -16.41 8.27 1.27
CA LYS A 190 -17.77 8.85 1.21
C LYS A 190 -17.76 10.29 0.69
N SER A 191 -16.67 11.00 0.96
CA SER A 191 -16.46 12.39 0.61
C SER A 191 -15.73 12.58 -0.72
N GLY A 192 -15.31 11.49 -1.38
CA GLY A 192 -14.64 11.53 -2.69
C GLY A 192 -13.19 12.05 -2.66
N ILE A 193 -12.53 11.98 -1.50
CA ILE A 193 -11.13 12.39 -1.33
C ILE A 193 -10.27 11.23 -0.80
N SER A 194 -8.94 11.38 -0.81
CA SER A 194 -8.05 10.37 -0.24
C SER A 194 -7.95 10.47 1.29
N ALA A 195 -7.56 9.37 1.95
CA ALA A 195 -7.31 9.37 3.39
C ALA A 195 -6.19 10.35 3.77
N GLU A 196 -5.18 10.50 2.90
CA GLU A 196 -4.15 11.53 3.05
C GLU A 196 -4.74 12.95 3.09
N GLN A 197 -5.64 13.28 2.16
CA GLN A 197 -6.29 14.59 2.11
C GLN A 197 -7.15 14.83 3.36
N ALA A 198 -7.87 13.81 3.82
CA ALA A 198 -8.65 13.89 5.05
C ALA A 198 -7.76 14.11 6.28
N TYR A 199 -6.65 13.37 6.39
CA TYR A 199 -5.69 13.50 7.50
C TYR A 199 -5.03 14.88 7.54
N LYS A 200 -4.72 15.47 6.37
CA LYS A 200 -4.12 16.82 6.29
C LYS A 200 -5.00 17.91 6.89
N LEU A 201 -6.32 17.71 6.95
CA LEU A 201 -7.26 18.64 7.60
C LEU A 201 -7.21 18.53 9.13
N LEU A 202 -6.77 17.37 9.64
CA LEU A 202 -6.65 17.09 11.07
C LEU A 202 -5.32 17.55 11.62
N ALA A 203 -4.25 17.41 10.83
CA ALA A 203 -2.92 17.88 11.17
C ALA A 203 -3.01 19.34 11.63
N PRO A 204 -2.34 19.71 12.74
CA PRO A 204 -2.24 21.11 13.11
C PRO A 204 -1.75 21.85 11.87
N ALA A 205 -2.50 22.86 11.42
CA ALA A 205 -2.15 23.68 10.27
C ALA A 205 -0.66 23.95 10.39
N ASN A 206 0.14 23.39 9.47
CA ASN A 206 1.60 23.45 9.48
C ASN A 206 2.00 24.85 9.93
N LYS A 207 2.28 25.06 11.22
CA LYS A 207 2.72 26.35 11.71
C LYS A 207 4.17 26.34 11.28
N GLU A 208 4.40 26.74 10.02
CA GLU A 208 5.74 27.11 9.58
C GLU A 208 6.31 27.95 10.72
N LEU A 209 7.45 27.50 11.28
CA LEU A 209 8.07 28.20 12.39
C LEU A 209 8.25 29.65 11.92
N GLN A 210 7.58 30.58 12.61
CA GLN A 210 7.48 31.96 12.17
C GLN A 210 8.88 32.50 11.88
N LYS A 211 9.11 33.04 10.67
CA LYS A 211 10.43 33.54 10.27
C LYS A 211 10.86 34.76 11.08
N GLU A 212 9.90 35.59 11.47
CA GLU A 212 10.13 36.77 12.30
C GLU A 212 10.24 36.38 13.77
N GLY A 213 11.28 36.86 14.44
CA GLY A 213 11.47 36.63 15.88
C GLY A 213 11.93 35.22 16.29
N PHE A 214 12.05 34.25 15.37
CA PHE A 214 12.45 32.86 15.68
C PHE A 214 13.70 32.75 16.55
N GLY A 215 14.75 33.50 16.22
CA GLY A 215 16.01 33.50 16.97
C GLY A 215 15.90 33.96 18.43
N ARG A 216 14.83 34.68 18.80
CA ARG A 216 14.60 35.17 20.16
C ARG A 216 13.83 34.17 21.03
N LYS A 217 13.12 33.22 20.41
CA LYS A 217 12.30 32.25 21.14
C LYS A 217 13.16 31.20 21.81
N THR A 218 12.73 30.72 22.96
CA THR A 218 13.37 29.58 23.66
C THR A 218 12.91 28.24 23.09
N LEU A 219 13.68 27.17 23.32
CA LEU A 219 13.26 25.81 22.94
C LEU A 219 11.94 25.41 23.60
N LEU A 220 11.74 25.85 24.84
CA LEU A 220 10.48 25.68 25.57
C LEU A 220 9.31 26.39 24.87
N GLU A 221 9.46 27.66 24.51
CA GLU A 221 8.42 28.42 23.81
C GLU A 221 8.08 27.79 22.44
N VAL A 222 9.10 27.34 21.70
CA VAL A 222 8.88 26.65 20.42
C VAL A 222 8.16 25.32 20.65
N ALA A 223 8.48 24.58 21.71
CA ALA A 223 7.80 23.32 22.03
C ALA A 223 6.33 23.55 22.41
N GLU A 224 6.05 24.53 23.28
CA GLU A 224 4.70 24.90 23.72
C GLU A 224 3.83 25.37 22.54
N GLU A 225 4.37 26.22 21.67
CA GLU A 225 3.63 26.74 20.49
C GLU A 225 3.23 25.65 19.49
N ASN A 226 3.96 24.53 19.49
CA ASN A 226 3.77 23.37 18.62
C ASN A 226 3.15 22.16 19.34
N GLY A 227 2.74 22.31 20.61
CA GLY A 227 2.03 21.27 21.36
C GLY A 227 2.89 20.05 21.72
N VAL A 228 4.20 20.21 21.83
CA VAL A 228 5.14 19.14 22.20
C VAL A 228 5.89 19.49 23.48
N SER A 229 6.45 18.50 24.19
CA SER A 229 7.25 18.76 25.39
C SER A 229 8.66 19.22 25.01
N ALA A 230 9.20 20.20 25.76
CA ALA A 230 10.55 20.70 25.53
C ALA A 230 11.63 19.62 25.67
N ALA A 231 11.44 18.66 26.58
CA ALA A 231 12.32 17.52 26.77
C ALA A 231 12.37 16.59 25.55
N SER A 232 11.23 16.34 24.89
CA SER A 232 11.19 15.56 23.66
C SER A 232 11.90 16.27 22.51
N LEU A 233 11.74 17.59 22.42
CA LEU A 233 12.39 18.41 21.40
C LEU A 233 13.91 18.47 21.61
N GLN A 234 14.35 18.60 22.86
CA GLN A 234 15.76 18.52 23.27
C GLN A 234 16.37 17.16 22.89
N LEU A 235 15.74 16.06 23.26
CA LEU A 235 16.21 14.71 22.91
C LEU A 235 16.31 14.50 21.39
N ALA A 236 15.35 15.02 20.62
CA ALA A 236 15.37 14.92 19.16
C ALA A 236 16.53 15.73 18.53
N LEU A 237 16.86 16.89 19.11
CA LEU A 237 18.02 17.69 18.72
C LEU A 237 19.33 16.98 19.08
N GLU A 238 19.43 16.39 20.28
CA GLU A 238 20.60 15.63 20.73
C GLU A 238 20.86 14.39 19.88
N ALA A 239 19.80 13.67 19.47
CA ALA A 239 19.90 12.55 18.55
C ALA A 239 20.46 12.95 17.18
N LYS A 240 20.29 14.22 16.78
CA LYS A 240 20.90 14.82 15.59
C LYS A 240 22.25 15.50 15.88
N GLY A 241 22.84 15.26 17.05
CA GLY A 241 24.14 15.77 17.46
C GLY A 241 24.15 17.23 17.89
N MET A 242 22.99 17.82 18.19
CA MET A 242 22.86 19.21 18.61
C MET A 242 22.62 19.31 20.12
N LYS A 243 23.40 20.13 20.82
CA LYS A 243 23.18 20.44 22.23
C LYS A 243 22.19 21.58 22.36
N ALA A 244 21.13 21.40 23.13
CA ALA A 244 20.14 22.43 23.38
C ALA A 244 19.51 22.22 24.75
N GLU A 245 19.37 23.28 25.54
CA GLU A 245 18.56 23.26 26.77
C GLU A 245 17.19 23.92 26.55
N PRO A 246 16.14 23.55 27.31
CA PRO A 246 14.80 24.12 27.18
C PRO A 246 14.77 25.66 27.30
N SER A 247 15.66 26.23 28.12
CA SER A 247 15.78 27.68 28.33
C SER A 247 16.59 28.41 27.26
N ASP A 248 17.31 27.69 26.39
CA ASP A 248 18.16 28.33 25.39
C ASP A 248 17.32 28.94 24.27
N SER A 249 17.74 30.13 23.83
CA SER A 249 17.17 30.75 22.62
C SER A 249 17.57 29.97 21.36
N MET A 250 16.74 30.01 20.31
CA MET A 250 17.09 29.42 19.02
C MET A 250 18.39 30.01 18.44
N ARG A 251 18.69 31.29 18.73
CA ARG A 251 19.97 31.90 18.34
C ARG A 251 21.15 31.28 19.07
N SER A 252 21.07 31.13 20.39
CA SER A 252 22.15 30.52 21.17
C SER A 252 22.35 29.05 20.84
N ILE A 253 21.28 28.31 20.55
CA ILE A 253 21.36 26.91 20.07
C ILE A 253 22.04 26.86 18.70
N ALA A 254 21.68 27.75 17.76
CA ALA A 254 22.30 27.78 16.44
C ALA A 254 23.81 28.09 16.54
N GLU A 255 24.17 29.10 17.34
CA GLU A 255 25.56 29.51 17.57
C GLU A 255 26.39 28.41 18.25
N SER A 256 25.87 27.77 19.30
CA SER A 256 26.58 26.72 20.04
C SER A 256 26.81 25.45 19.21
N ASN A 257 25.97 25.22 18.19
CA ASN A 257 26.07 24.08 17.28
C ASN A 257 26.67 24.45 15.91
N GLY A 258 27.14 25.69 15.72
CA GLY A 258 27.82 26.12 14.50
C GLY A 258 26.95 26.15 13.23
N ILE A 259 25.63 26.28 13.38
CA ILE A 259 24.67 26.32 12.27
C ILE A 259 23.96 27.67 12.20
N SER A 260 23.36 27.97 11.04
CA SER A 260 22.52 29.17 10.92
C SER A 260 21.18 28.98 11.63
N VAL A 261 20.58 30.07 12.11
CA VAL A 261 19.23 30.08 12.70
C VAL A 261 18.19 29.54 11.70
N GLN A 262 18.38 29.79 10.41
CA GLN A 262 17.51 29.28 9.34
C GLN A 262 17.65 27.77 9.18
N GLU A 263 18.86 27.23 9.29
CA GLU A 263 19.09 25.79 9.23
C GLU A 263 18.57 25.07 10.48
N LEU A 264 18.75 25.66 11.67
CA LEU A 264 18.13 25.15 12.90
C LEU A 264 16.60 25.09 12.76
N ARG A 265 15.99 26.13 12.19
CA ARG A 265 14.55 26.18 11.91
C ARG A 265 14.10 25.04 11.00
N GLN A 266 14.83 24.79 9.92
CA GLN A 266 14.52 23.70 8.99
C GLN A 266 14.64 22.32 9.66
N ARG A 267 15.67 22.11 10.48
CA ARG A 267 15.85 20.86 11.23
C ARG A 267 14.74 20.63 12.26
N LEU A 268 14.26 21.70 12.91
CA LEU A 268 13.12 21.63 13.81
C LEU A 268 11.80 21.39 13.06
N GLU A 269 11.61 22.00 11.90
CA GLU A 269 10.46 21.71 11.02
C GLU A 269 10.45 20.24 10.56
N GLU A 270 11.61 19.61 10.37
CA GLU A 270 11.69 18.16 10.09
C GLU A 270 11.34 17.30 11.31
N ILE A 271 11.71 17.72 12.52
CA ILE A 271 11.43 16.99 13.77
C ILE A 271 9.95 17.07 14.13
N LEU A 272 9.32 18.22 13.83
CA LEU A 272 7.92 18.51 14.15
C LEU A 272 6.93 18.02 13.08
N ARG A 273 7.42 17.48 11.96
CA ARG A 273 6.62 16.90 10.86
C ARG A 273 6.39 15.41 11.06
#